data_AF-A0A8T4X3D2-F1
#
_entry.id   AF-A0A8T4X3D2-F1
#
_cell.length_a   1.000
_cell.length_b   1.000
_cell.length_c   1.000
_cell.angle_alpha   90.00
_cell.angle_beta   90.00
_cell.angle_gamma   90.00
#
_symmetry.space_group_name_H-M   'P 1'
#
loop_
_entity.id
_entity.type
_entity.pdbx_description
1 polymer ?
#
loop_
_entity_poly.entity_id
_entity_poly.type
_entity_poly.pdbx_seq_one_letter_code
_entity_poly.pdbx_strand_id
1 'polypeptide(L)'
;MLDLQAQRKTKIVLSDYDYQQDLENRLLMSQFSHCDLLVLQEVLYSPVRFSIRKMARSLELSDNDLTDILKNLGSTGLLTINGDTVEVDKEARKYFETQVLKFEEDFKPGFDFLLGLLRQVPIHVLPSWYAIPRSSNNIHDSIIERYLHTPQIYHRYLQEFYLYNPTIAPLVKELFSSLQLKLNGQEIIDRYRLSREQFEEMMLLLEFSFIACLRYERIGNDWKEVVVPFEEWREHLVFLRSTQADPILEEEEIKRQRPHDYSFVQDLSELLKTLSSKPIPLKESPTGCFLPTSKALINTLSKRLNLSFEDPIDLCYFSKLVTKLCLLKFSILTDGELKSSIYAERWLEMPSEEQALFLYRNPHNRLFSGELQEPLQIDKAIREAEKGIQRVLHAGWVLLEDFLRGALVSFGDDPAVFFKKTGRQWAYARPQYTPEQLRLIHVTVCDWLFETAVVAIGTYKGKTCFKVTDLGLSIFGR
;
A
#
# COMPACT_ATOMS: atom_id res chain seq x y z
N MET A 1 1.81 25.17 24.73
CA MET A 1 1.82 26.22 23.69
C MET A 1 1.98 25.53 22.36
N LEU A 2 0.86 25.17 21.75
CA LEU A 2 0.79 24.55 20.42
C LEU A 2 0.85 25.69 19.42
N ASP A 3 1.96 25.77 18.69
CA ASP A 3 2.10 26.68 17.57
C ASP A 3 1.15 26.19 16.47
N LEU A 4 -0.07 26.73 16.49
CA LEU A 4 -0.98 26.79 15.36
C LEU A 4 -0.34 27.67 14.28
N GLN A 5 0.80 27.25 13.73
CA GLN A 5 1.17 27.70 12.41
C GLN A 5 0.07 27.20 11.49
N ALA A 6 -0.79 28.13 11.06
CA ALA A 6 -1.76 27.91 10.01
C ALA A 6 -1.10 27.01 8.94
N GLN A 7 -1.57 25.77 8.83
CA GLN A 7 -1.05 24.81 7.86
C GLN A 7 -1.17 25.48 6.49
N ARG A 8 -0.06 26.03 5.99
CA ARG A 8 0.01 26.54 4.63
C ARG A 8 -0.21 25.33 3.73
N LYS A 9 -1.24 25.39 2.91
CA LYS A 9 -1.71 24.30 2.05
C LYS A 9 -0.92 24.34 0.75
N THR A 10 -0.81 23.19 0.07
CA THR A 10 -0.25 23.16 -1.28
C THR A 10 -1.13 23.99 -2.21
N LYS A 11 -0.53 24.93 -2.93
CA LYS A 11 -1.23 25.77 -3.89
C LYS A 11 -0.32 26.02 -5.08
N ILE A 12 -0.51 25.21 -6.12
CA ILE A 12 0.19 25.38 -7.39
C ILE A 12 -0.52 26.49 -8.16
N VAL A 13 0.25 27.46 -8.63
CA VAL A 13 -0.23 28.62 -9.37
C VAL A 13 0.64 28.73 -10.61
N LEU A 14 0.14 28.27 -11.76
CA LEU A 14 0.93 28.18 -12.99
C LEU A 14 1.51 29.53 -13.43
N SER A 15 0.81 30.64 -13.13
CA SER A 15 1.31 31.99 -13.42
C SER A 15 2.55 32.43 -12.64
N ASP A 16 3.04 31.63 -11.68
CA ASP A 16 4.28 31.92 -10.95
C ASP A 16 5.55 31.56 -11.75
N TYR A 17 5.41 30.94 -12.92
CA TYR A 17 6.50 30.72 -13.89
C TYR A 17 6.02 30.97 -15.33
N ASP A 18 6.90 30.82 -16.32
CA ASP A 18 6.56 30.97 -17.74
C ASP A 18 5.78 29.74 -18.27
N TYR A 19 4.59 29.53 -17.71
CA TYR A 19 3.72 28.42 -18.10
C TYR A 19 3.13 28.60 -19.50
N GLN A 20 3.13 29.82 -20.03
CA GLN A 20 2.64 30.09 -21.39
C GLN A 20 3.60 29.49 -22.43
N GLN A 21 4.92 29.68 -22.26
CA GLN A 21 5.90 29.02 -23.11
C GLN A 21 5.85 27.49 -22.97
N ASP A 22 5.66 26.96 -21.76
CA ASP A 22 5.49 25.52 -21.51
C ASP A 22 4.24 24.98 -22.24
N LEU A 23 3.12 25.69 -22.14
CA LEU A 23 1.87 25.37 -22.82
C LEU A 23 2.03 25.37 -24.35
N GLU A 24 2.62 26.42 -24.93
CA GLU A 24 2.89 26.51 -26.37
C GLU A 24 3.76 25.33 -26.86
N ASN A 25 4.81 25.01 -26.09
CA ASN A 25 5.68 23.89 -26.41
C ASN A 25 4.93 22.55 -26.38
N ARG A 26 4.07 22.34 -25.38
CA ARG A 26 3.24 21.12 -25.28
C ARG A 26 2.23 21.00 -26.41
N LEU A 27 1.57 22.11 -26.76
CA LEU A 27 0.64 22.16 -27.88
C LEU A 27 1.33 21.77 -29.19
N LEU A 28 2.55 22.26 -29.42
CA LEU A 28 3.36 21.84 -30.57
C LEU A 28 3.70 20.34 -30.49
N MET A 29 4.21 19.87 -29.35
CA MET A 29 4.60 18.46 -29.15
C MET A 29 3.45 17.48 -29.34
N SER A 30 2.22 17.88 -28.98
CA SER A 30 1.03 17.05 -29.17
C SER A 30 0.69 16.75 -30.62
N GLN A 31 1.25 17.52 -31.56
CA GLN A 31 1.03 17.40 -33.00
C GLN A 31 2.19 16.69 -33.69
N PHE A 32 3.22 16.25 -32.96
CA PHE A 32 4.37 15.61 -33.55
C PHE A 32 4.02 14.29 -34.22
N SER A 33 4.50 14.13 -35.45
CA SER A 33 4.64 12.85 -36.11
C SER A 33 5.87 12.09 -35.59
N HIS A 34 6.01 10.84 -35.99
CA HIS A 34 7.26 10.09 -35.76
C HIS A 34 8.50 10.81 -36.33
N CYS A 35 8.36 11.48 -37.48
CA CYS A 35 9.46 12.19 -38.13
C CYS A 35 9.88 13.43 -37.34
N ASP A 36 8.91 14.22 -36.84
CA ASP A 36 9.18 15.40 -36.02
C ASP A 36 9.95 15.04 -34.76
N LEU A 37 9.58 13.93 -34.11
CA LEU A 37 10.27 13.44 -32.93
C LEU A 37 11.71 12.99 -33.22
N LEU A 38 11.95 12.32 -34.35
CA LEU A 38 13.31 11.91 -34.76
C LEU A 38 14.20 13.14 -35.00
N VAL A 39 13.68 14.17 -35.67
CA VAL A 39 14.40 15.43 -35.87
C VAL A 39 14.68 16.09 -34.51
N LEU A 40 13.68 16.17 -33.62
CA LEU A 40 13.89 16.73 -32.28
C LEU A 40 14.98 15.96 -31.53
N GLN A 41 14.95 14.63 -31.50
CA GLN A 41 15.98 13.82 -30.85
C GLN A 41 17.36 14.10 -31.41
N GLU A 42 17.52 14.16 -32.73
CA GLU A 42 18.82 14.48 -33.35
C GLU A 42 19.30 15.90 -32.98
N VAL A 43 18.40 16.88 -32.88
CA VAL A 43 18.72 18.23 -32.37
C VAL A 43 19.19 18.17 -30.91
N LEU A 44 18.52 17.38 -30.07
CA LEU A 44 18.83 17.22 -28.64
C LEU A 44 20.13 16.44 -28.38
N TYR A 45 20.63 15.64 -29.32
CA TYR A 45 21.91 14.95 -29.20
C TYR A 45 23.05 15.60 -30.00
N SER A 46 22.71 16.55 -30.88
CA SER A 46 23.69 17.30 -31.65
C SER A 46 24.52 18.28 -30.79
N PRO A 47 25.71 18.68 -31.26
CA PRO A 47 26.44 19.81 -30.69
C PRO A 47 25.60 21.10 -30.72
N VAL A 48 25.98 22.10 -29.91
CA VAL A 48 25.28 23.40 -29.86
C VAL A 48 25.14 24.06 -31.24
N ARG A 49 26.09 23.79 -32.15
CA ARG A 49 26.02 24.24 -33.55
C ARG A 49 26.24 23.07 -34.51
N PHE A 50 25.37 22.92 -35.50
CA PHE A 50 25.47 21.87 -36.52
C PHE A 50 24.93 22.34 -37.89
N SER A 51 25.19 21.57 -38.95
CA SER A 51 24.78 21.88 -40.33
C SER A 51 23.49 21.14 -40.71
N ILE A 52 22.52 21.85 -41.31
CA ILE A 52 21.24 21.29 -41.78
C ILE A 52 21.50 20.18 -42.80
N ARG A 53 22.34 20.44 -43.81
CA ARG A 53 22.67 19.44 -44.83
C ARG A 53 23.28 18.17 -44.27
N LYS A 54 24.07 18.28 -43.20
CA LYS A 54 24.67 17.11 -42.53
C LYS A 54 23.59 16.27 -41.83
N MET A 55 22.65 16.92 -41.16
CA MET A 55 21.51 16.28 -40.47
C MET A 55 20.51 15.68 -41.47
N ALA A 56 20.21 16.38 -42.57
CA ALA A 56 19.34 15.87 -43.64
C ALA A 56 19.84 14.53 -44.19
N ARG A 57 21.17 14.43 -44.40
CA ARG A 57 21.82 13.19 -44.84
C ARG A 57 21.79 12.08 -43.80
N SER A 58 21.87 12.39 -42.50
CA SER A 58 21.84 11.36 -41.45
C SER A 58 20.44 10.82 -41.20
N LEU A 59 19.41 11.65 -41.37
CA LEU A 59 18.01 11.28 -41.18
C LEU A 59 17.33 10.79 -42.47
N GLU A 60 18.04 10.80 -43.60
CA GLU A 60 17.50 10.47 -44.93
C GLU A 60 16.27 11.31 -45.32
N LEU A 61 16.26 12.58 -44.90
CA LEU A 61 15.18 13.53 -45.17
C LEU A 61 15.55 14.49 -46.30
N SER A 62 14.54 15.01 -46.99
CA SER A 62 14.75 16.10 -47.94
C SER A 62 15.11 17.39 -47.19
N ASP A 63 15.95 18.23 -47.80
CA ASP A 63 16.34 19.53 -47.21
C ASP A 63 15.10 20.40 -46.90
N ASN A 64 14.05 20.30 -47.72
CA ASN A 64 12.81 21.07 -47.53
C ASN A 64 12.02 20.57 -46.31
N ASP A 65 11.79 19.25 -46.21
CA ASP A 65 11.03 18.66 -45.10
C ASP A 65 11.74 18.91 -43.77
N LEU A 66 13.06 18.73 -43.72
CA LEU A 66 13.85 19.02 -42.52
C LEU A 66 13.78 20.50 -42.15
N THR A 67 13.89 21.40 -43.13
CA THR A 67 13.86 22.85 -42.88
C THR A 67 12.51 23.29 -42.30
N ASP A 68 11.41 22.71 -42.75
CA ASP A 68 10.08 23.06 -42.26
C ASP A 68 9.86 22.55 -40.82
N ILE A 69 10.33 21.35 -40.50
CA ILE A 69 10.33 20.84 -39.11
C ILE A 69 11.22 21.71 -38.20
N LEU A 70 12.43 22.07 -38.65
CA LEU A 70 13.33 22.93 -37.88
C LEU A 70 12.76 24.33 -37.67
N LYS A 71 12.03 24.91 -38.64
CA LYS A 71 11.34 26.20 -38.45
C LYS A 71 10.25 26.11 -37.38
N ASN A 72 9.47 25.02 -37.39
CA ASN A 72 8.46 24.79 -36.36
C ASN A 72 9.10 24.66 -34.97
N LEU A 73 10.19 23.89 -34.83
CA LEU A 73 10.97 23.83 -33.59
C LEU A 73 11.63 25.16 -33.22
N GLY A 74 11.99 25.98 -34.20
CA GLY A 74 12.53 27.33 -33.97
C GLY A 74 11.52 28.27 -33.29
N SER A 75 10.21 28.04 -33.50
CA SER A 75 9.15 28.85 -32.87
C SER A 75 9.10 28.69 -31.34
N THR A 76 9.64 27.60 -30.79
CA THR A 76 9.69 27.33 -29.34
C THR A 76 10.90 27.96 -28.64
N GLY A 77 11.73 28.71 -29.37
CA GLY A 77 13.01 29.21 -28.88
C GLY A 77 14.09 28.13 -28.67
N LEU A 78 13.86 26.87 -29.08
CA LEU A 78 14.85 25.79 -28.95
C LEU A 78 16.07 26.03 -29.82
N LEU A 79 15.88 26.59 -31.01
CA LEU A 79 16.95 26.76 -31.98
C LEU A 79 16.78 28.02 -32.82
N THR A 80 17.89 28.48 -33.38
CA THR A 80 17.94 29.56 -34.38
C THR A 80 18.64 29.06 -35.64
N ILE A 81 18.14 29.47 -36.80
CA ILE A 81 18.65 29.03 -38.10
C ILE A 81 19.34 30.20 -38.79
N ASN A 82 20.64 30.04 -39.08
CA ASN A 82 21.47 31.00 -39.77
C ASN A 82 22.07 30.36 -41.04
N GLY A 83 21.34 30.44 -42.15
CA GLY A 83 21.72 29.76 -43.39
C GLY A 83 21.70 28.25 -43.24
N ASP A 84 22.84 27.58 -43.44
CA ASP A 84 22.99 26.13 -43.25
C ASP A 84 23.32 25.75 -41.79
N THR A 85 23.54 26.73 -40.90
CA THR A 85 23.92 26.45 -39.49
C THR A 85 22.72 26.59 -38.57
N VAL A 86 22.48 25.58 -37.73
CA VAL A 86 21.53 25.61 -36.62
C VAL A 86 22.29 25.84 -35.32
N GLU A 87 21.80 26.74 -34.48
CA GLU A 87 22.31 26.99 -33.12
C GLU A 87 21.23 26.68 -32.09
N VAL A 88 21.54 25.79 -31.14
CA VAL A 88 20.59 25.27 -30.13
C VAL A 88 20.74 26.02 -28.81
N ASP A 89 19.63 26.48 -28.25
CA ASP A 89 19.60 27.10 -26.93
C ASP A 89 19.75 26.04 -25.82
N LYS A 90 20.66 26.28 -24.88
CA LYS A 90 21.02 25.30 -23.83
C LYS A 90 19.96 25.15 -22.75
N GLU A 91 19.17 26.20 -22.48
CA GLU A 91 18.14 26.16 -21.44
C GLU A 91 16.88 25.49 -21.98
N ALA A 92 16.43 25.90 -23.17
CA ALA A 92 15.34 25.26 -23.89
C ALA A 92 15.66 23.77 -24.17
N ARG A 93 16.91 23.44 -24.53
CA ARG A 93 17.33 22.03 -24.70
C ARG A 93 17.05 21.18 -23.48
N LYS A 94 17.32 21.66 -22.25
CA LYS A 94 17.05 20.91 -21.01
C LYS A 94 15.55 20.64 -20.81
N TYR A 95 14.70 21.60 -21.18
CA TYR A 95 13.25 21.43 -21.17
C TYR A 95 12.85 20.27 -22.10
N PHE A 96 13.28 20.29 -23.35
CA PHE A 96 12.96 19.25 -24.32
C PHE A 96 13.62 17.90 -24.02
N GLU A 97 14.83 17.87 -23.46
CA GLU A 97 15.48 16.65 -22.94
C GLU A 97 14.63 15.98 -21.85
N THR A 98 13.88 16.75 -21.07
CA THR A 98 12.95 16.20 -20.08
C THR A 98 11.66 15.74 -20.77
N GLN A 99 11.04 16.59 -21.60
CA GLN A 99 9.73 16.29 -22.19
C GLN A 99 9.77 15.16 -23.24
N VAL A 100 10.89 14.98 -23.96
CA VAL A 100 11.04 13.93 -24.98
C VAL A 100 10.93 12.53 -24.39
N LEU A 101 11.26 12.36 -23.10
CA LEU A 101 11.12 11.09 -22.38
C LEU A 101 9.67 10.58 -22.42
N LYS A 102 8.68 11.47 -22.50
CA LYS A 102 7.25 11.11 -22.57
C LYS A 102 6.89 10.28 -23.82
N PHE A 103 7.75 10.26 -24.83
CA PHE A 103 7.58 9.52 -26.08
C PHE A 103 8.35 8.19 -26.11
N GLU A 104 9.11 7.83 -25.07
CA GLU A 104 9.81 6.54 -25.03
C GLU A 104 8.83 5.40 -24.76
N GLU A 105 9.00 4.25 -25.43
CA GLU A 105 8.07 3.11 -25.32
C GLU A 105 7.99 2.54 -23.88
N ASP A 106 9.12 2.51 -23.17
CA ASP A 106 9.22 2.03 -21.79
C ASP A 106 9.10 3.16 -20.75
N PHE A 107 8.65 4.35 -21.15
CA PHE A 107 8.57 5.49 -20.24
C PHE A 107 7.61 5.23 -19.09
N LYS A 108 8.17 5.39 -17.88
CA LYS A 108 7.47 5.34 -16.60
C LYS A 108 7.70 6.68 -15.90
N PRO A 109 6.65 7.52 -15.72
CA PRO A 109 6.80 8.82 -15.08
C PRO A 109 7.04 8.60 -13.58
N GLY A 110 8.30 8.48 -13.18
CA GLY A 110 8.71 8.39 -11.78
C GLY A 110 9.14 9.73 -11.20
N PHE A 111 9.58 9.69 -9.95
CA PHE A 111 10.00 10.88 -9.21
C PHE A 111 11.23 11.56 -9.81
N ASP A 112 12.17 10.82 -10.41
CA ASP A 112 13.31 11.44 -11.09
C ASP A 112 12.88 12.29 -12.31
N PHE A 113 11.86 11.85 -13.05
CA PHE A 113 11.24 12.63 -14.12
C PHE A 113 10.55 13.88 -13.56
N LEU A 114 9.79 13.72 -12.47
CA LEU A 114 9.16 14.84 -11.77
C LEU A 114 10.18 15.86 -11.26
N LEU A 115 11.35 15.44 -10.76
CA LEU A 115 12.44 16.34 -10.40
C LEU A 115 12.94 17.14 -11.61
N GLY A 116 12.94 16.53 -12.81
CA GLY A 116 13.18 17.21 -14.07
C GLY A 116 12.18 18.34 -14.32
N LEU A 117 10.88 18.07 -14.14
CA LEU A 117 9.82 19.08 -14.26
C LEU A 117 9.97 20.21 -13.22
N LEU A 118 10.24 19.87 -11.96
CA LEU A 118 10.38 20.87 -10.89
C LEU A 118 11.58 21.81 -11.11
N ARG A 119 12.62 21.37 -11.82
CA ARG A 119 13.78 22.21 -12.19
C ARG A 119 13.44 23.26 -13.25
N GLN A 120 12.31 23.12 -13.96
CA GLN A 120 11.82 24.11 -14.92
C GLN A 120 11.17 25.30 -14.21
N VAL A 121 10.73 25.11 -12.96
CA VAL A 121 10.12 26.15 -12.14
C VAL A 121 11.21 26.90 -11.37
N PRO A 122 11.16 28.25 -11.28
CA PRO A 122 12.12 29.01 -10.50
C PRO A 122 12.19 28.52 -9.04
N ILE A 123 13.41 28.29 -8.54
CA ILE A 123 13.63 27.64 -7.23
C ILE A 123 12.93 28.35 -6.05
N HIS A 124 12.68 29.65 -6.15
CA HIS A 124 12.03 30.45 -5.10
C HIS A 124 10.49 30.28 -5.07
N VAL A 125 9.89 29.74 -6.13
CA VAL A 125 8.46 29.47 -6.26
C VAL A 125 8.08 28.17 -5.53
N LEU A 126 8.91 27.13 -5.64
CA LEU A 126 8.65 25.80 -5.07
C LEU A 126 8.32 25.83 -3.56
N PRO A 127 9.03 26.58 -2.70
CA PRO A 127 8.67 26.67 -1.28
C PRO A 127 7.27 27.25 -1.04
N SER A 128 6.81 28.15 -1.91
CA SER A 128 5.46 28.70 -1.85
C SER A 128 4.42 27.64 -2.24
N TRP A 129 4.61 26.98 -3.38
CA TRP A 129 3.67 25.98 -3.90
C TRP A 129 3.48 24.79 -2.95
N TYR A 130 4.57 24.29 -2.39
CA TYR A 130 4.58 23.11 -1.51
C TYR A 130 4.62 23.49 -0.02
N ALA A 131 4.40 24.77 0.31
CA ALA A 131 4.37 25.28 1.67
C ALA A 131 5.61 24.92 2.52
N ILE A 132 6.78 24.73 1.89
CA ILE A 132 8.04 24.37 2.53
C ILE A 132 8.72 25.63 3.08
N PRO A 133 9.41 25.58 4.23
CA PRO A 133 10.21 26.69 4.72
C PRO A 133 11.24 27.14 3.68
N ARG A 134 11.36 28.45 3.43
CA ARG A 134 12.38 29.00 2.53
C ARG A 134 13.82 28.72 2.99
N SER A 135 14.01 28.40 4.26
CA SER A 135 15.28 28.00 4.86
C SER A 135 15.60 26.50 4.68
N SER A 136 14.78 25.75 3.95
CA SER A 136 15.07 24.33 3.71
C SER A 136 16.34 24.18 2.89
N ASN A 137 17.27 23.36 3.41
CA ASN A 137 18.53 23.05 2.74
C ASN A 137 18.33 22.09 1.55
N ASN A 138 17.22 21.35 1.51
CA ASN A 138 16.84 20.49 0.40
C ASN A 138 15.32 20.51 0.19
N ILE A 139 14.87 21.28 -0.80
CA ILE A 139 13.45 21.42 -1.15
C ILE A 139 12.85 20.06 -1.57
N HIS A 140 13.61 19.22 -2.26
CA HIS A 140 13.12 17.94 -2.77
C HIS A 140 12.89 16.93 -1.63
N ASP A 141 13.82 16.83 -0.68
CA ASP A 141 13.63 15.96 0.49
C ASP A 141 12.44 16.45 1.32
N SER A 142 12.28 17.78 1.46
CA SER A 142 11.12 18.38 2.13
C SER A 142 9.78 18.08 1.43
N ILE A 143 9.77 18.00 0.09
CA ILE A 143 8.59 17.56 -0.68
C ILE A 143 8.27 16.10 -0.34
N ILE A 144 9.28 15.23 -0.36
CA ILE A 144 9.10 13.80 -0.07
C ILE A 144 8.53 13.63 1.34
N GLU A 145 9.22 14.16 2.35
CA GLU A 145 8.82 14.03 3.76
C GLU A 145 7.38 14.49 4.00
N ARG A 146 6.98 15.58 3.34
CA ARG A 146 5.67 16.19 3.56
C ARG A 146 4.54 15.54 2.76
N TYR A 147 4.80 15.04 1.55
CA TYR A 147 3.74 14.66 0.61
C TYR A 147 3.81 13.21 0.12
N LEU A 148 5.00 12.61 0.05
CA LEU A 148 5.19 11.31 -0.60
C LEU A 148 5.71 10.22 0.33
N HIS A 149 6.22 10.57 1.52
CA HIS A 149 7.02 9.70 2.38
C HIS A 149 6.35 8.36 2.69
N THR A 150 5.03 8.34 2.91
CA THR A 150 4.26 7.09 3.03
C THR A 150 2.99 7.15 2.17
N PRO A 151 2.43 6.00 1.76
CA PRO A 151 1.15 5.95 1.05
C PRO A 151 0.02 6.68 1.78
N GLN A 152 -0.01 6.65 3.12
CA GLN A 152 -1.02 7.33 3.92
C GLN A 152 -0.88 8.85 3.86
N ILE A 153 0.35 9.37 3.86
CA ILE A 153 0.63 10.80 3.67
C ILE A 153 0.17 11.23 2.28
N TYR A 154 0.52 10.47 1.24
CA TYR A 154 0.10 10.78 -0.13
C TYR A 154 -1.42 10.67 -0.31
N HIS A 155 -2.07 9.67 0.29
CA HIS A 155 -3.52 9.56 0.26
C HIS A 155 -4.22 10.77 0.91
N ARG A 156 -3.70 11.25 2.06
CA ARG A 156 -4.20 12.48 2.69
C ARG A 156 -4.00 13.68 1.78
N TYR A 157 -2.86 13.78 1.13
CA TYR A 157 -2.59 14.83 0.15
C TYR A 157 -3.59 14.79 -1.02
N LEU A 158 -3.93 13.61 -1.55
CA LEU A 158 -4.96 13.46 -2.59
C LEU A 158 -6.36 13.87 -2.09
N GLN A 159 -6.73 13.50 -0.85
CA GLN A 159 -7.99 13.91 -0.24
C GLN A 159 -8.09 15.44 -0.14
N GLU A 160 -7.01 16.10 0.29
CA GLU A 160 -6.93 17.55 0.31
C GLU A 160 -7.05 18.14 -1.11
N PHE A 161 -6.33 17.59 -2.09
CA PHE A 161 -6.42 18.02 -3.48
C PHE A 161 -7.85 17.99 -4.03
N TYR A 162 -8.61 16.93 -3.75
CA TYR A 162 -10.00 16.81 -4.20
C TYR A 162 -10.91 17.91 -3.65
N LEU A 163 -10.65 18.40 -2.45
CA LEU A 163 -11.43 19.48 -1.85
C LEU A 163 -11.17 20.82 -2.53
N TYR A 164 -9.95 21.07 -3.02
CA TYR A 164 -9.59 22.33 -3.67
C TYR A 164 -9.85 22.35 -5.18
N ASN A 165 -9.84 21.19 -5.83
CA ASN A 165 -9.99 21.07 -7.29
C ASN A 165 -11.20 20.19 -7.65
N PRO A 166 -12.43 20.61 -7.32
CA PRO A 166 -13.63 19.80 -7.55
C PRO A 166 -13.90 19.54 -9.03
N THR A 167 -13.39 20.38 -9.93
CA THR A 167 -13.49 20.21 -11.39
C THR A 167 -12.60 19.07 -11.91
N ILE A 168 -11.45 18.85 -11.28
CA ILE A 168 -10.45 17.85 -11.70
C ILE A 168 -10.60 16.55 -10.91
N ALA A 169 -11.17 16.61 -9.71
CA ALA A 169 -11.37 15.45 -8.84
C ALA A 169 -12.09 14.26 -9.52
N PRO A 170 -13.13 14.45 -10.37
CA PRO A 170 -13.76 13.33 -11.09
C PRO A 170 -12.79 12.59 -12.01
N LEU A 171 -11.95 13.32 -12.75
CA LEU A 171 -10.94 12.74 -13.65
C LEU A 171 -9.93 11.90 -12.88
N VAL A 172 -9.43 12.41 -11.75
CA VAL A 172 -8.44 11.69 -10.94
C VAL A 172 -9.05 10.43 -10.32
N LYS A 173 -10.29 10.51 -9.83
CA LYS A 173 -11.03 9.34 -9.33
C LYS A 173 -11.21 8.30 -10.43
N GLU A 174 -11.55 8.74 -11.63
CA GLU A 174 -11.68 7.86 -12.79
C GLU A 174 -10.35 7.16 -13.12
N LEU A 175 -9.25 7.93 -13.16
CA LEU A 175 -7.91 7.41 -13.43
C LEU A 175 -7.49 6.33 -12.43
N PHE A 176 -7.68 6.60 -11.13
CA PHE A 176 -7.30 5.67 -10.07
C PHE A 176 -8.28 4.50 -9.90
N SER A 177 -9.45 4.56 -10.53
CA SER A 177 -10.42 3.45 -10.56
C SER A 177 -10.30 2.60 -11.82
N SER A 178 -9.65 3.09 -12.88
CA SER A 178 -9.49 2.33 -14.12
C SER A 178 -8.59 1.11 -13.90
N LEU A 179 -8.92 0.00 -14.58
CA LEU A 179 -8.22 -1.28 -14.42
C LEU A 179 -6.74 -1.14 -14.80
N GLN A 180 -6.45 -0.42 -15.87
CA GLN A 180 -5.09 -0.21 -16.39
C GLN A 180 -4.37 0.98 -15.76
N LEU A 181 -5.04 1.75 -14.87
CA LEU A 181 -4.52 3.00 -14.31
C LEU A 181 -4.06 3.96 -15.41
N LYS A 182 -4.92 4.08 -16.43
CA LYS A 182 -4.64 4.80 -17.67
C LYS A 182 -5.93 5.32 -18.26
N LEU A 183 -5.88 6.53 -18.82
CA LEU A 183 -6.98 7.15 -19.58
C LEU A 183 -6.45 7.71 -20.90
N ASN A 184 -7.30 7.76 -21.92
CA ASN A 184 -6.98 8.34 -23.22
C ASN A 184 -7.20 9.87 -23.20
N GLY A 185 -6.22 10.65 -23.66
CA GLY A 185 -6.28 12.10 -23.68
C GLY A 185 -7.47 12.64 -24.48
N GLN A 186 -7.71 12.11 -25.68
CA GLN A 186 -8.82 12.55 -26.53
C GLN A 186 -10.19 12.26 -25.89
N GLU A 187 -10.33 11.09 -25.23
CA GLU A 187 -11.57 10.75 -24.53
C GLU A 187 -11.85 11.68 -23.34
N ILE A 188 -10.79 12.17 -22.68
CA ILE A 188 -10.90 13.18 -21.62
C ILE A 188 -11.38 14.51 -22.23
N ILE A 189 -10.76 14.97 -23.31
CA ILE A 189 -11.14 16.20 -24.02
C ILE A 189 -12.63 16.16 -24.40
N ASP A 190 -13.07 15.09 -25.03
CA ASP A 190 -14.44 14.94 -25.50
C ASP A 190 -15.44 14.87 -24.34
N ARG A 191 -15.12 14.11 -23.29
CA ARG A 191 -16.01 13.87 -22.15
C ARG A 191 -16.21 15.10 -21.30
N TYR A 192 -15.13 15.83 -21.03
CA TYR A 192 -15.16 17.05 -20.21
C TYR A 192 -15.37 18.32 -21.05
N ARG A 193 -15.52 18.18 -22.38
CA ARG A 193 -15.72 19.28 -23.34
C ARG A 193 -14.65 20.36 -23.23
N LEU A 194 -13.40 19.92 -23.15
CA LEU A 194 -12.25 20.81 -23.00
C LEU A 194 -11.77 21.29 -24.37
N SER A 195 -11.25 22.51 -24.41
CA SER A 195 -10.33 22.89 -25.49
C SER A 195 -8.98 22.20 -25.31
N ARG A 196 -8.17 22.19 -26.37
CA ARG A 196 -6.82 21.63 -26.34
C ARG A 196 -5.94 22.33 -25.28
N GLU A 197 -6.00 23.66 -25.23
CA GLU A 197 -5.29 24.48 -24.24
C GLU A 197 -5.70 24.15 -22.81
N GLN A 198 -7.01 24.04 -22.54
CA GLN A 198 -7.52 23.68 -21.21
C GLN A 198 -7.10 22.28 -20.78
N PHE A 199 -7.00 21.33 -21.72
CA PHE A 199 -6.51 19.99 -21.42
C PHE A 199 -5.03 20.03 -21.00
N GLU A 200 -4.18 20.73 -21.74
CA GLU A 200 -2.75 20.86 -21.41
C GLU A 200 -2.51 21.62 -20.10
N GLU A 201 -3.25 22.70 -19.85
CA GLU A 201 -3.20 23.43 -18.58
C GLU A 201 -3.60 22.53 -17.40
N MET A 202 -4.63 21.70 -17.59
CA MET A 202 -5.03 20.69 -16.61
C MET A 202 -3.94 19.64 -16.39
N MET A 203 -3.26 19.17 -17.45
CA MET A 203 -2.14 18.22 -17.32
C MET A 203 -0.96 18.82 -16.57
N LEU A 204 -0.61 20.08 -16.84
CA LEU A 204 0.42 20.81 -16.09
C LEU A 204 0.10 20.85 -14.59
N LEU A 205 -1.14 21.21 -14.25
CA LEU A 205 -1.58 21.25 -12.86
C LEU A 205 -1.48 19.86 -12.20
N LEU A 206 -1.89 18.79 -12.89
CA LEU A 206 -1.80 17.42 -12.37
C LEU A 206 -0.35 16.93 -12.19
N GLU A 207 0.54 17.29 -13.10
CA GLU A 207 1.96 16.93 -13.06
C GLU A 207 2.66 17.61 -11.86
N PHE A 208 2.49 18.93 -11.72
CA PHE A 208 3.06 19.66 -10.58
C PHE A 208 2.37 19.32 -9.25
N SER A 209 1.14 18.80 -9.30
CA SER A 209 0.45 18.25 -8.12
C SER A 209 0.88 16.81 -7.81
N PHE A 210 1.83 16.22 -8.54
CA PHE A 210 2.28 14.84 -8.31
C PHE A 210 1.18 13.79 -8.46
N ILE A 211 0.14 14.05 -9.28
CA ILE A 211 -1.03 13.16 -9.41
C ILE A 211 -0.92 12.26 -10.62
N ALA A 212 -0.75 12.88 -11.79
CA ALA A 212 -0.74 12.20 -13.07
C ALA A 212 0.22 12.90 -14.03
N CYS A 213 0.65 12.16 -15.04
CA CYS A 213 1.51 12.63 -16.11
C CYS A 213 0.88 12.28 -17.45
N LEU A 214 1.05 13.18 -18.41
CA LEU A 214 0.78 12.90 -19.82
C LEU A 214 1.96 12.12 -20.41
N ARG A 215 1.68 11.04 -21.14
CA ARG A 215 2.68 10.31 -21.95
C ARG A 215 2.11 9.97 -23.32
N TYR A 216 2.99 9.59 -24.24
CA TYR A 216 2.66 9.30 -25.63
C TYR A 216 2.94 7.84 -25.94
N GLU A 217 1.95 7.14 -26.47
CA GLU A 217 2.09 5.75 -26.93
C GLU A 217 2.03 5.69 -28.44
N ARG A 218 2.98 4.97 -29.03
CA ARG A 218 3.05 4.81 -30.48
C ARG A 218 1.96 3.87 -30.98
N ILE A 219 1.16 4.36 -31.93
CA ILE A 219 0.19 3.56 -32.68
C ILE A 219 0.46 3.75 -34.17
N GLY A 220 1.22 2.82 -34.77
CA GLY A 220 1.69 2.97 -36.15
C GLY A 220 2.68 4.14 -36.27
N ASN A 221 2.31 5.17 -37.04
CA ASN A 221 3.10 6.38 -37.23
C ASN A 221 2.66 7.55 -36.34
N ASP A 222 1.56 7.38 -35.59
CA ASP A 222 0.97 8.43 -34.77
C ASP A 222 1.25 8.19 -33.29
N TRP A 223 1.20 9.27 -32.53
CA TRP A 223 1.34 9.25 -31.08
C TRP A 223 -0.02 9.47 -30.43
N LYS A 224 -0.41 8.52 -29.58
CA LYS A 224 -1.63 8.61 -28.80
C LYS A 224 -1.32 9.06 -27.39
N GLU A 225 -1.97 10.14 -26.98
CA GLU A 225 -1.86 10.66 -25.64
C GLU A 225 -2.61 9.83 -24.62
N VAL A 226 -1.92 9.51 -23.54
CA VAL A 226 -2.48 8.76 -22.43
C VAL A 226 -2.05 9.38 -21.11
N VAL A 227 -3.01 9.48 -20.19
CA VAL A 227 -2.80 10.02 -18.85
C VAL A 227 -2.64 8.85 -17.89
N VAL A 228 -1.54 8.86 -17.12
CA VAL A 228 -1.20 7.80 -16.17
C VAL A 228 -0.77 8.41 -14.82
N PRO A 229 -0.95 7.72 -13.68
CA PRO A 229 -0.36 8.15 -12.42
C PRO A 229 1.17 8.12 -12.45
N PHE A 230 1.81 8.81 -11.52
CA PHE A 230 3.23 8.60 -11.27
C PHE A 230 3.51 7.15 -10.86
N GLU A 231 4.64 6.61 -11.32
CA GLU A 231 4.93 5.17 -11.32
C GLU A 231 4.93 4.60 -9.90
N GLU A 232 5.47 5.31 -8.92
CA GLU A 232 5.57 4.79 -7.55
C GLU A 232 4.18 4.62 -6.91
N TRP A 233 3.28 5.57 -7.15
CA TRP A 233 1.89 5.43 -6.71
C TRP A 233 1.15 4.35 -7.49
N ARG A 234 1.38 4.28 -8.81
CA ARG A 234 0.82 3.23 -9.66
C ARG A 234 1.22 1.84 -9.19
N GLU A 235 2.50 1.61 -8.90
CA GLU A 235 3.01 0.35 -8.37
C GLU A 235 2.38 -0.02 -7.02
N HIS A 236 2.15 0.99 -6.16
CA HIS A 236 1.45 0.79 -4.90
C HIS A 236 -0.02 0.36 -5.11
N LEU A 237 -0.75 1.06 -5.99
CA LEU A 237 -2.14 0.71 -6.32
C LEU A 237 -2.25 -0.68 -6.95
N VAL A 238 -1.34 -1.02 -7.88
CA VAL A 238 -1.29 -2.36 -8.50
C VAL A 238 -1.06 -3.42 -7.44
N PHE A 239 -0.14 -3.20 -6.50
CA PHE A 239 0.09 -4.12 -5.39
C PHE A 239 -1.13 -4.30 -4.51
N LEU A 240 -1.83 -3.22 -4.13
CA LEU A 240 -3.03 -3.33 -3.31
C LEU A 240 -4.10 -4.18 -3.99
N ARG A 241 -4.31 -3.99 -5.30
CA ARG A 241 -5.26 -4.77 -6.09
C ARG A 241 -4.84 -6.23 -6.25
N SER A 242 -3.56 -6.50 -6.56
CA SER A 242 -3.07 -7.85 -6.83
C SER A 242 -2.85 -8.71 -5.58
N THR A 243 -2.79 -8.07 -4.41
CA THR A 243 -2.65 -8.73 -3.10
C THR A 243 -3.88 -8.56 -2.22
N GLN A 244 -5.00 -8.12 -2.79
CA GLN A 244 -6.28 -8.17 -2.11
C GLN A 244 -6.62 -9.63 -1.85
N ALA A 245 -6.95 -9.97 -0.61
CA ALA A 245 -7.39 -11.31 -0.28
C ALA A 245 -8.85 -11.46 -0.73
N ASP A 246 -9.08 -12.35 -1.68
CA ASP A 246 -10.42 -12.56 -2.23
C ASP A 246 -11.29 -13.34 -1.24
N PRO A 247 -12.59 -12.99 -1.14
CA PRO A 247 -13.54 -13.74 -0.34
C PRO A 247 -13.71 -15.16 -0.89
N ILE A 248 -13.75 -16.15 0.01
CA ILE A 248 -14.19 -17.51 -0.31
C ILE A 248 -15.72 -17.48 -0.48
N LEU A 249 -16.20 -17.78 -1.68
CA LEU A 249 -17.63 -17.70 -2.00
C LEU A 249 -18.42 -18.92 -1.51
N GLU A 250 -17.84 -20.12 -1.54
CA GLU A 250 -18.48 -21.35 -1.07
C GLU A 250 -18.29 -21.54 0.44
N GLU A 251 -18.92 -20.67 1.24
CA GLU A 251 -18.80 -20.72 2.71
C GLU A 251 -19.23 -22.07 3.30
N GLU A 252 -20.11 -22.82 2.63
CA GLU A 252 -20.60 -24.13 3.09
C GLU A 252 -19.51 -25.21 3.05
N GLU A 253 -18.47 -25.06 2.23
CA GLU A 253 -17.34 -25.97 2.17
C GLU A 253 -16.31 -25.72 3.30
N ILE A 254 -16.45 -24.63 4.04
CA ILE A 254 -15.53 -24.24 5.10
C ILE A 254 -15.77 -25.11 6.34
N LYS A 255 -14.75 -25.90 6.69
CA LYS A 255 -14.73 -26.64 7.95
C LYS A 255 -14.19 -25.73 9.04
N ARG A 256 -15.07 -25.09 9.80
CA ARG A 256 -14.67 -24.27 10.94
C ARG A 256 -13.91 -25.13 11.96
N GLN A 257 -12.84 -24.57 12.53
CA GLN A 257 -12.10 -25.23 13.60
C GLN A 257 -12.97 -25.40 14.85
N ARG A 258 -13.82 -24.40 15.14
CA ARG A 258 -14.80 -24.43 16.24
C ARG A 258 -16.16 -23.87 15.79
N PRO A 259 -17.28 -24.30 16.39
CA PRO A 259 -18.62 -24.02 15.87
C PRO A 259 -19.06 -22.55 15.96
N HIS A 260 -18.54 -21.79 16.94
CA HIS A 260 -18.97 -20.42 17.23
C HIS A 260 -17.78 -19.45 17.31
N ASP A 261 -18.06 -18.17 17.14
CA ASP A 261 -17.03 -17.11 17.15
C ASP A 261 -16.37 -16.98 18.53
N TYR A 262 -17.16 -17.17 19.60
CA TYR A 262 -16.69 -17.14 20.99
C TYR A 262 -16.29 -18.53 21.53
N SER A 263 -16.13 -19.55 20.68
CA SER A 263 -15.94 -20.93 21.14
C SER A 263 -14.75 -21.10 22.09
N PHE A 264 -13.62 -20.42 21.86
CA PHE A 264 -12.47 -20.55 22.76
C PHE A 264 -12.80 -20.09 24.19
N VAL A 265 -13.46 -18.95 24.31
CA VAL A 265 -13.89 -18.37 25.59
C VAL A 265 -14.96 -19.23 26.27
N GLN A 266 -15.89 -19.78 25.48
CA GLN A 266 -16.91 -20.70 25.98
C GLN A 266 -16.29 -22.02 26.47
N ASP A 267 -15.32 -22.56 25.74
CA ASP A 267 -14.63 -23.80 26.11
C ASP A 267 -13.75 -23.59 27.36
N LEU A 268 -13.09 -22.43 27.50
CA LEU A 268 -12.39 -22.04 28.74
C LEU A 268 -13.36 -21.98 29.93
N SER A 269 -14.54 -21.36 29.74
CA SER A 269 -15.59 -21.28 30.76
C SER A 269 -16.09 -22.65 31.18
N GLU A 270 -16.33 -23.54 30.21
CA GLU A 270 -16.83 -24.88 30.51
C GLU A 270 -15.78 -25.74 31.22
N LEU A 271 -14.51 -25.60 30.85
CA LEU A 271 -13.40 -26.25 31.54
C LEU A 271 -13.26 -25.73 32.98
N LEU A 272 -13.36 -24.42 33.20
CA LEU A 272 -13.35 -23.82 34.54
C LEU A 272 -14.53 -24.26 35.40
N LYS A 273 -15.75 -24.29 34.86
CA LYS A 273 -16.94 -24.81 35.57
C LYS A 273 -16.75 -26.27 35.99
N THR A 274 -16.09 -27.07 35.14
CA THR A 274 -15.75 -28.45 35.48
C THR A 274 -14.75 -28.50 36.64
N LEU A 275 -13.72 -27.64 36.62
CA LEU A 275 -12.71 -27.53 37.67
C LEU A 275 -13.27 -27.02 39.00
N SER A 276 -14.29 -26.16 38.99
CA SER A 276 -14.98 -25.70 40.20
C SER A 276 -15.68 -26.85 40.95
N SER A 277 -16.03 -27.93 40.24
CA SER A 277 -16.64 -29.10 40.87
C SER A 277 -15.61 -30.07 41.44
N LYS A 278 -14.54 -30.38 40.70
CA LYS A 278 -13.45 -31.30 41.09
C LYS A 278 -12.16 -30.97 40.33
N PRO A 279 -10.98 -31.16 40.96
CA PRO A 279 -9.70 -31.13 40.25
C PRO A 279 -9.64 -32.12 39.08
N ILE A 280 -8.98 -31.72 38.00
CA ILE A 280 -8.80 -32.57 36.81
C ILE A 280 -7.37 -33.13 36.80
N PRO A 281 -7.18 -34.44 36.95
CA PRO A 281 -5.86 -35.07 36.80
C PRO A 281 -5.44 -35.12 35.33
N LEU A 282 -4.26 -34.57 35.05
CA LEU A 282 -3.64 -34.46 33.75
C LEU A 282 -2.29 -35.19 33.73
N LYS A 283 -1.96 -35.76 32.56
CA LYS A 283 -0.65 -36.29 32.25
C LYS A 283 -0.09 -35.50 31.07
N GLU A 284 1.14 -35.05 31.20
CA GLU A 284 1.86 -34.46 30.07
C GLU A 284 2.38 -35.58 29.17
N SER A 285 2.08 -35.46 27.88
CA SER A 285 2.59 -36.35 26.83
C SER A 285 4.03 -35.99 26.49
N PRO A 286 4.79 -36.91 25.85
CA PRO A 286 6.15 -36.61 25.38
C PRO A 286 6.23 -35.44 24.40
N THR A 287 5.12 -35.09 23.76
CA THR A 287 4.99 -33.95 22.84
C THR A 287 4.57 -32.64 23.54
N GLY A 288 4.56 -32.62 24.87
CA GLY A 288 4.19 -31.44 25.68
C GLY A 288 2.69 -31.14 25.72
N CYS A 289 1.85 -32.02 25.19
CA CYS A 289 0.38 -31.87 25.24
C CYS A 289 -0.19 -32.47 26.53
N PHE A 290 -1.21 -31.85 27.11
CA PHE A 290 -1.90 -32.33 28.30
C PHE A 290 -3.01 -33.32 27.93
N LEU A 291 -3.04 -34.46 28.61
CA LEU A 291 -4.04 -35.51 28.45
C LEU A 291 -4.74 -35.79 29.79
N PRO A 292 -6.07 -35.88 29.83
CA PRO A 292 -6.76 -36.35 31.03
C PRO A 292 -6.45 -37.82 31.33
N THR A 293 -6.29 -38.17 32.61
CA THR A 293 -5.75 -39.50 33.00
C THR A 293 -6.77 -40.65 32.96
N SER A 294 -8.08 -40.37 32.97
CA SER A 294 -9.12 -41.41 33.05
C SER A 294 -10.14 -41.34 31.91
N LYS A 295 -10.58 -42.50 31.42
CA LYS A 295 -11.58 -42.61 30.34
C LYS A 295 -12.91 -41.92 30.67
N ALA A 296 -13.36 -42.00 31.93
CA ALA A 296 -14.60 -41.34 32.36
C ALA A 296 -14.50 -39.81 32.23
N LEU A 297 -13.33 -39.25 32.56
CA LEU A 297 -13.09 -37.82 32.48
C LEU A 297 -12.91 -37.35 31.02
N ILE A 298 -12.22 -38.13 30.19
CA ILE A 298 -12.15 -37.94 28.74
C ILE A 298 -13.57 -37.86 28.16
N ASN A 299 -14.44 -38.85 28.43
CA ASN A 299 -15.80 -38.86 27.91
C ASN A 299 -16.62 -37.64 28.37
N THR A 300 -16.42 -37.21 29.62
CA THR A 300 -17.12 -36.04 30.18
C THR A 300 -16.68 -34.74 29.48
N LEU A 301 -15.36 -34.54 29.35
CA LEU A 301 -14.80 -33.36 28.70
C LEU A 301 -15.08 -33.34 27.20
N SER A 302 -14.97 -34.48 26.51
CA SER A 302 -15.32 -34.62 25.10
C SER A 302 -16.74 -34.17 24.81
N LYS A 303 -17.69 -34.55 25.66
CA LYS A 303 -19.10 -34.16 25.51
C LYS A 303 -19.33 -32.68 25.80
N ARG A 304 -18.69 -32.13 26.84
CA ARG A 304 -18.87 -30.74 27.26
C ARG A 304 -18.20 -29.75 26.31
N LEU A 305 -16.98 -30.05 25.88
CA LEU A 305 -16.17 -29.20 25.01
C LEU A 305 -16.36 -29.55 23.53
N ASN A 306 -17.10 -30.60 23.19
CA ASN A 306 -17.22 -31.09 21.81
C ASN A 306 -15.82 -31.30 21.16
N LEU A 307 -15.00 -32.15 21.79
CA LEU A 307 -13.62 -32.46 21.39
C LEU A 307 -13.38 -33.97 21.30
N SER A 308 -12.57 -34.40 20.34
CA SER A 308 -12.02 -35.75 20.25
C SER A 308 -10.58 -35.78 20.75
N PHE A 309 -10.32 -36.42 21.90
CA PHE A 309 -8.94 -36.58 22.40
C PHE A 309 -8.10 -37.59 21.60
N GLU A 310 -8.69 -38.24 20.59
CA GLU A 310 -7.99 -39.07 19.61
C GLU A 310 -7.49 -38.25 18.41
N ASP A 311 -8.11 -37.10 18.13
CA ASP A 311 -7.66 -36.18 17.09
C ASP A 311 -6.52 -35.29 17.63
N PRO A 312 -5.32 -35.32 16.99
CA PRO A 312 -4.21 -34.46 17.39
C PRO A 312 -4.54 -32.96 17.43
N ILE A 313 -5.44 -32.48 16.57
CA ILE A 313 -5.84 -31.06 16.50
C ILE A 313 -6.60 -30.67 17.77
N ASP A 314 -7.61 -31.47 18.13
CA ASP A 314 -8.43 -31.25 19.33
C ASP A 314 -7.62 -31.44 20.62
N LEU A 315 -6.66 -32.37 20.63
CA LEU A 315 -5.74 -32.54 21.75
C LEU A 315 -4.82 -31.32 21.94
N CYS A 316 -4.30 -30.78 20.83
CA CYS A 316 -3.50 -29.56 20.86
C CYS A 316 -4.34 -28.38 21.35
N TYR A 317 -5.59 -28.25 20.86
CA TYR A 317 -6.54 -27.24 21.31
C TYR A 317 -6.84 -27.34 22.81
N PHE A 318 -7.12 -28.53 23.33
CA PHE A 318 -7.32 -28.74 24.76
C PHE A 318 -6.09 -28.34 25.59
N SER A 319 -4.90 -28.70 25.11
CA SER A 319 -3.64 -28.33 25.77
C SER A 319 -3.46 -26.80 25.80
N LYS A 320 -3.84 -26.10 24.72
CA LYS A 320 -3.87 -24.62 24.69
C LYS A 320 -4.83 -24.05 25.74
N LEU A 321 -6.04 -24.61 25.90
CA LEU A 321 -6.98 -24.19 26.95
C LEU A 321 -6.35 -24.32 28.35
N VAL A 322 -5.76 -25.48 28.66
CA VAL A 322 -5.11 -25.72 29.97
C VAL A 322 -3.98 -24.73 30.22
N THR A 323 -3.06 -24.60 29.26
CA THR A 323 -1.94 -23.65 29.35
C THR A 323 -2.44 -22.23 29.55
N LYS A 324 -3.51 -21.84 28.83
CA LYS A 324 -4.06 -20.49 28.93
C LYS A 324 -4.70 -20.22 30.29
N LEU A 325 -5.44 -21.18 30.86
CA LEU A 325 -5.99 -21.06 32.22
C LEU A 325 -4.89 -20.85 33.26
N CYS A 326 -3.77 -21.58 33.13
CA CYS A 326 -2.63 -21.41 34.02
C CYS A 326 -1.95 -20.05 33.84
N LEU A 327 -1.70 -19.60 32.60
CA LEU A 327 -1.09 -18.30 32.31
C LEU A 327 -1.91 -17.12 32.83
N LEU A 328 -3.24 -17.20 32.71
CA LEU A 328 -4.18 -16.19 33.21
C LEU A 328 -4.42 -16.30 34.72
N LYS A 329 -3.80 -17.28 35.39
CA LYS A 329 -3.96 -17.58 36.81
C LYS A 329 -5.40 -17.94 37.20
N PHE A 330 -6.22 -18.38 36.27
CA PHE A 330 -7.55 -18.94 36.56
C PHE A 330 -7.48 -20.37 37.08
N SER A 331 -6.37 -21.06 36.78
CA SER A 331 -6.09 -22.38 37.32
C SER A 331 -4.62 -22.50 37.73
N ILE A 332 -4.32 -23.50 38.56
CA ILE A 332 -2.97 -23.88 38.96
C ILE A 332 -2.82 -25.39 38.72
N LEU A 333 -1.69 -25.79 38.11
CA LEU A 333 -1.31 -27.20 37.95
C LEU A 333 -0.39 -27.58 39.11
N THR A 334 -0.81 -28.52 39.96
CA THR A 334 -0.02 -28.99 41.11
C THR A 334 -0.14 -30.50 41.21
N ASP A 335 0.99 -31.20 41.30
CA ASP A 335 1.04 -32.67 41.39
C ASP A 335 0.28 -33.41 40.26
N GLY A 336 0.29 -32.83 39.05
CA GLY A 336 -0.45 -33.37 37.90
C GLY A 336 -1.96 -33.13 37.97
N GLU A 337 -2.47 -32.34 38.92
CA GLU A 337 -3.87 -31.96 38.99
C GLU A 337 -4.07 -30.48 38.66
N LEU A 338 -4.95 -30.20 37.70
CA LEU A 338 -5.41 -28.85 37.41
C LEU A 338 -6.51 -28.49 38.40
N LYS A 339 -6.34 -27.35 39.09
CA LYS A 339 -7.26 -26.83 40.12
C LYS A 339 -7.68 -25.42 39.77
N SER A 340 -8.95 -25.07 40.03
CA SER A 340 -9.46 -23.70 39.85
C SER A 340 -8.87 -22.76 40.89
N SER A 341 -8.66 -21.49 40.53
CA SER A 341 -8.20 -20.43 41.43
C SER A 341 -9.35 -19.50 41.84
N ILE A 342 -9.11 -18.66 42.84
CA ILE A 342 -10.05 -17.61 43.29
C ILE A 342 -10.41 -16.59 42.20
N TYR A 343 -9.60 -16.46 41.14
CA TYR A 343 -9.84 -15.49 40.08
C TYR A 343 -10.83 -16.01 39.02
N ALA A 344 -11.11 -17.32 38.99
CA ALA A 344 -11.99 -17.93 38.00
C ALA A 344 -13.46 -17.53 38.18
N GLU A 345 -13.94 -17.43 39.43
CA GLU A 345 -15.36 -17.15 39.74
C GLU A 345 -15.82 -15.83 39.11
N ARG A 346 -15.07 -14.75 39.32
CA ARG A 346 -15.36 -13.43 38.76
C ARG A 346 -15.37 -13.43 37.22
N TRP A 347 -14.53 -14.24 36.59
CA TRP A 347 -14.49 -14.32 35.12
C TRP A 347 -15.66 -15.14 34.58
N LEU A 348 -16.11 -16.19 35.29
CA LEU A 348 -17.28 -17.00 34.93
C LEU A 348 -18.60 -16.23 35.02
N GLU A 349 -18.67 -15.15 35.80
CA GLU A 349 -19.83 -14.26 35.88
C GLU A 349 -19.98 -13.33 34.67
N MET A 350 -18.91 -13.12 33.91
CA MET A 350 -18.90 -12.22 32.74
C MET A 350 -19.60 -12.87 31.53
N PRO A 351 -20.35 -12.10 30.72
CA PRO A 351 -20.81 -12.53 29.40
C PRO A 351 -19.63 -12.89 28.47
N SER A 352 -19.86 -13.76 27.48
CA SER A 352 -18.79 -14.22 26.56
C SER A 352 -18.06 -13.10 25.84
N GLU A 353 -18.76 -12.01 25.49
CA GLU A 353 -18.15 -10.84 24.87
C GLU A 353 -17.19 -10.10 25.82
N GLU A 354 -17.59 -9.90 27.08
CA GLU A 354 -16.74 -9.29 28.10
C GLU A 354 -15.55 -10.19 28.47
N GLN A 355 -15.77 -11.50 28.51
CA GLN A 355 -14.70 -12.48 28.70
C GLN A 355 -13.68 -12.42 27.55
N ALA A 356 -14.14 -12.32 26.29
CA ALA A 356 -13.29 -12.16 25.12
C ALA A 356 -12.49 -10.84 25.16
N LEU A 357 -13.15 -9.73 25.50
CA LEU A 357 -12.50 -8.43 25.69
C LEU A 357 -11.49 -8.43 26.84
N PHE A 358 -11.79 -9.16 27.92
CA PHE A 358 -10.86 -9.37 29.03
C PHE A 358 -9.61 -10.09 28.53
N LEU A 359 -9.76 -11.19 27.77
CA LEU A 359 -8.63 -11.89 27.17
C LEU A 359 -7.82 -10.99 26.22
N TYR A 360 -8.49 -10.19 25.39
CA TYR A 360 -7.85 -9.29 24.45
C TYR A 360 -6.95 -8.25 25.15
N ARG A 361 -7.43 -7.71 26.27
CA ARG A 361 -6.72 -6.67 27.04
C ARG A 361 -5.69 -7.23 28.02
N ASN A 362 -5.74 -8.51 28.35
CA ASN A 362 -4.87 -9.10 29.36
C ASN A 362 -3.45 -9.31 28.82
N PRO A 363 -2.41 -8.69 29.42
CA PRO A 363 -1.02 -8.85 28.97
C PRO A 363 -0.54 -10.30 28.99
N HIS A 364 -1.01 -11.12 29.94
CA HIS A 364 -0.63 -12.53 30.03
C HIS A 364 -1.21 -13.39 28.92
N ASN A 365 -2.26 -12.91 28.24
CA ASN A 365 -2.80 -13.61 27.06
C ASN A 365 -1.87 -13.48 25.84
N ARG A 366 -0.98 -12.48 25.82
CA ARG A 366 -0.01 -12.21 24.74
C ARG A 366 1.28 -13.02 24.85
N LEU A 367 1.47 -13.74 25.96
CA LEU A 367 2.62 -14.61 26.14
C LEU A 367 2.48 -15.81 25.22
N PHE A 368 3.32 -15.87 24.18
CA PHE A 368 3.39 -17.01 23.29
C PHE A 368 3.85 -18.26 24.06
N SER A 369 3.13 -19.36 23.89
CA SER A 369 3.55 -20.67 24.37
C SER A 369 4.66 -21.30 23.51
N GLY A 370 5.05 -20.65 22.40
CA GLY A 370 6.16 -21.07 21.54
C GLY A 370 7.35 -20.12 21.66
N GLU A 371 8.55 -20.68 21.77
CA GLU A 371 9.79 -19.91 21.75
C GLU A 371 9.97 -19.24 20.37
N LEU A 372 9.91 -17.91 20.34
CA LEU A 372 10.42 -17.11 19.22
C LEU A 372 11.94 -16.99 19.43
N GLN A 373 12.72 -17.38 18.41
CA GLN A 373 14.18 -17.42 18.52
C GLN A 373 14.84 -16.03 18.49
N GLU A 374 14.18 -15.02 17.91
CA GLU A 374 14.73 -13.66 17.83
C GLU A 374 14.19 -12.74 18.94
N PRO A 375 15.01 -11.80 19.44
CA PRO A 375 14.59 -10.73 20.34
C PRO A 375 13.82 -9.66 19.56
N LEU A 376 12.69 -10.04 18.97
CA LEU A 376 11.71 -9.07 18.48
C LEU A 376 11.23 -8.26 19.68
N GLN A 377 10.93 -6.97 19.50
CA GLN A 377 10.12 -6.24 20.49
C GLN A 377 8.70 -6.82 20.43
N ILE A 378 8.51 -7.97 21.09
CA ILE A 378 7.36 -8.87 20.90
C ILE A 378 6.05 -8.09 20.97
N ASP A 379 5.89 -7.19 21.96
CA ASP A 379 4.67 -6.42 22.11
C ASP A 379 4.38 -5.43 20.97
N LYS A 380 5.40 -4.74 20.43
CA LYS A 380 5.23 -3.83 19.28
C LYS A 380 4.91 -4.65 18.03
N ALA A 381 5.68 -5.70 17.80
CA ALA A 381 5.54 -6.61 16.67
C ALA A 381 4.16 -7.28 16.61
N ILE A 382 3.69 -7.79 17.76
CA ILE A 382 2.35 -8.35 17.93
C ILE A 382 1.28 -7.32 17.54
N ARG A 383 1.34 -6.10 18.08
CA ARG A 383 0.34 -5.06 17.80
C ARG A 383 0.30 -4.66 16.33
N GLU A 384 1.44 -4.58 15.68
CA GLU A 384 1.49 -4.29 14.25
C GLU A 384 0.93 -5.47 13.43
N ALA A 385 1.19 -6.72 13.84
CA ALA A 385 0.59 -7.89 13.21
C ALA A 385 -0.94 -7.93 13.37
N GLU A 386 -1.50 -7.52 14.51
CA GLU A 386 -2.95 -7.40 14.71
C GLU A 386 -3.57 -6.44 13.70
N LYS A 387 -2.98 -5.25 13.55
CA LYS A 387 -3.47 -4.22 12.62
C LYS A 387 -3.49 -4.73 11.18
N GLY A 388 -2.69 -5.75 10.85
CA GLY A 388 -2.71 -6.41 9.54
C GLY A 388 -4.11 -6.82 9.10
N ILE A 389 -4.98 -7.27 10.04
CA ILE A 389 -6.35 -7.71 9.72
C ILE A 389 -7.24 -6.59 9.16
N GLN A 390 -6.85 -5.31 9.31
CA GLN A 390 -7.58 -4.17 8.75
C GLN A 390 -7.83 -4.31 7.24
N ARG A 391 -6.96 -5.03 6.52
CA ARG A 391 -7.09 -5.29 5.08
C ARG A 391 -8.27 -6.22 4.72
N VAL A 392 -8.76 -7.00 5.66
CA VAL A 392 -9.76 -8.06 5.42
C VAL A 392 -10.99 -7.94 6.33
N LEU A 393 -11.18 -6.79 7.00
CA LEU A 393 -12.29 -6.55 7.93
C LEU A 393 -13.65 -6.94 7.35
N HIS A 394 -13.91 -6.54 6.10
CA HIS A 394 -15.19 -6.74 5.44
C HIS A 394 -15.15 -7.81 4.34
N ALA A 395 -14.09 -8.61 4.28
CA ALA A 395 -13.88 -9.58 3.21
C ALA A 395 -14.57 -10.93 3.47
N GLY A 396 -15.21 -11.14 4.62
CA GLY A 396 -15.73 -12.46 5.00
C GLY A 396 -14.59 -13.45 5.24
N TRP A 397 -14.75 -14.69 4.77
CA TRP A 397 -13.70 -15.71 4.85
C TRP A 397 -12.65 -15.52 3.77
N VAL A 398 -11.38 -15.52 4.16
CA VAL A 398 -10.23 -15.39 3.26
C VAL A 398 -9.18 -16.46 3.53
N LEU A 399 -8.44 -16.85 2.50
CA LEU A 399 -7.28 -17.73 2.67
C LEU A 399 -6.15 -16.98 3.40
N LEU A 400 -5.52 -17.65 4.36
CA LEU A 400 -4.42 -17.06 5.12
C LEU A 400 -3.21 -16.73 4.23
N GLU A 401 -2.91 -17.58 3.24
CA GLU A 401 -1.83 -17.34 2.27
C GLU A 401 -2.06 -16.04 1.48
N ASP A 402 -3.29 -15.75 1.11
CA ASP A 402 -3.66 -14.57 0.32
C ASP A 402 -3.55 -13.30 1.16
N PHE A 403 -4.01 -13.39 2.42
CA PHE A 403 -3.79 -12.35 3.42
C PHE A 403 -2.29 -12.06 3.63
N LEU A 404 -1.47 -13.09 3.80
CA LEU A 404 -0.03 -12.94 4.02
C LEU A 404 0.69 -12.31 2.83
N ARG A 405 0.29 -12.62 1.59
CA ARG A 405 0.83 -11.98 0.37
C ARG A 405 0.61 -10.46 0.36
N GLY A 406 -0.46 -9.99 0.99
CA GLY A 406 -0.78 -8.58 1.18
C GLY A 406 -0.35 -7.98 2.52
N ALA A 407 0.34 -8.70 3.39
CA ALA A 407 0.65 -8.18 4.72
C ALA A 407 1.56 -6.93 4.64
N LEU A 408 1.14 -5.83 5.28
CA LEU A 408 1.90 -4.57 5.41
C LEU A 408 2.18 -4.25 6.90
N VAL A 409 2.75 -5.21 7.60
CA VAL A 409 3.15 -5.16 9.01
C VAL A 409 4.58 -4.64 9.10
N SER A 410 4.83 -3.63 9.93
CA SER A 410 6.21 -3.21 10.23
C SER A 410 6.70 -3.82 11.53
N PHE A 411 7.82 -4.54 11.46
CA PHE A 411 8.53 -5.07 12.63
C PHE A 411 9.70 -4.18 13.08
N GLY A 412 10.08 -3.19 12.27
CA GLY A 412 11.19 -2.26 12.54
C GLY A 412 10.73 -0.92 13.10
N ASP A 413 11.64 0.05 13.08
CA ASP A 413 11.33 1.44 13.40
C ASP A 413 10.83 2.23 12.18
N ASP A 414 11.16 1.75 10.99
CA ASP A 414 10.62 2.29 9.75
C ASP A 414 9.11 2.00 9.63
N PRO A 415 8.33 2.90 9.00
CA PRO A 415 6.95 2.60 8.64
C PRO A 415 6.88 1.39 7.69
N ALA A 416 5.72 0.71 7.67
CA ALA A 416 5.56 -0.51 6.86
C ALA A 416 5.84 -0.28 5.37
N VAL A 417 5.41 0.87 4.84
CA VAL A 417 5.67 1.28 3.47
C VAL A 417 6.15 2.73 3.46
N PHE A 418 7.34 2.96 2.91
CA PHE A 418 7.89 4.30 2.76
C PHE A 418 8.62 4.51 1.45
N PHE A 419 8.64 5.76 1.04
CA PHE A 419 9.27 6.23 -0.16
C PHE A 419 10.78 6.32 0.03
N LYS A 420 11.54 5.59 -0.78
CA LYS A 420 13.00 5.64 -0.76
C LYS A 420 13.59 5.43 -2.14
N LYS A 421 14.82 5.90 -2.31
CA LYS A 421 15.61 5.62 -3.51
C LYS A 421 16.17 4.20 -3.42
N THR A 422 15.83 3.36 -4.39
CA THR A 422 16.33 1.98 -4.53
C THR A 422 17.16 1.89 -5.81
N GLY A 423 18.48 1.91 -5.66
CA GLY A 423 19.39 2.00 -6.80
C GLY A 423 19.24 3.35 -7.52
N ARG A 424 18.83 3.32 -8.79
CA ARG A 424 18.62 4.54 -9.61
C ARG A 424 17.20 5.10 -9.56
N GLN A 425 16.24 4.35 -9.04
CA GLN A 425 14.82 4.70 -9.10
C GLN A 425 14.25 4.92 -7.70
N TRP A 426 13.17 5.71 -7.62
CA TRP A 426 12.38 5.84 -6.42
C TRP A 426 11.28 4.79 -6.40
N ALA A 427 10.95 4.30 -5.20
CA ALA A 427 9.87 3.35 -5.02
C ALA A 427 9.36 3.38 -3.58
N TYR A 428 8.12 2.91 -3.39
CA TYR A 428 7.63 2.54 -2.08
C TYR A 428 8.26 1.21 -1.65
N ALA A 429 9.20 1.28 -0.71
CA ALA A 429 9.76 0.11 -0.05
C ALA A 429 8.67 -0.64 0.69
N ARG A 430 8.65 -1.96 0.54
CA ARG A 430 7.70 -2.86 1.19
C ARG A 430 8.43 -3.71 2.24
N PRO A 431 7.72 -4.19 3.26
CA PRO A 431 8.33 -5.07 4.24
C PRO A 431 8.66 -6.40 3.56
N GLN A 432 9.86 -6.91 3.85
CA GLN A 432 10.26 -8.27 3.50
C GLN A 432 10.30 -9.06 4.79
N TYR A 433 9.57 -10.16 4.83
CA TYR A 433 9.43 -10.94 6.05
C TYR A 433 10.35 -12.14 6.05
N THR A 434 11.04 -12.36 7.17
CA THR A 434 11.69 -13.65 7.46
C THR A 434 10.63 -14.72 7.75
N PRO A 435 10.98 -16.02 7.66
CA PRO A 435 10.08 -17.10 8.07
C PRO A 435 9.54 -16.94 9.50
N GLU A 436 10.36 -16.43 10.42
CA GLU A 436 10.02 -16.16 11.81
C GLU A 436 8.98 -15.04 11.93
N GLN A 437 9.12 -13.97 11.15
CA GLN A 437 8.16 -12.86 11.10
C GLN A 437 6.82 -13.30 10.50
N LEU A 438 6.83 -14.11 9.43
CA LEU A 438 5.60 -14.69 8.88
C LEU A 438 4.92 -15.61 9.89
N ARG A 439 5.71 -16.41 10.64
CA ARG A 439 5.20 -17.24 11.73
C ARG A 439 4.57 -16.38 12.82
N LEU A 440 5.17 -15.24 13.17
CA LEU A 440 4.59 -14.32 14.14
C LEU A 440 3.24 -13.77 13.67
N ILE A 441 3.12 -13.33 12.41
CA ILE A 441 1.83 -12.88 11.85
C ILE A 441 0.81 -14.02 11.90
N HIS A 442 1.20 -15.22 11.48
CA HIS A 442 0.35 -16.40 11.51
C HIS A 442 -0.16 -16.71 12.93
N VAL A 443 0.71 -16.79 13.93
CA VAL A 443 0.32 -17.10 15.31
C VAL A 443 -0.52 -15.96 15.91
N THR A 444 -0.22 -14.70 15.58
CA THR A 444 -1.04 -13.55 16.00
C THR A 444 -2.46 -13.70 15.49
N VAL A 445 -2.65 -13.99 14.19
CA VAL A 445 -3.99 -14.13 13.59
C VAL A 445 -4.66 -15.43 14.01
N CYS A 446 -3.99 -16.57 13.85
CA CYS A 446 -4.60 -17.89 13.98
C CYS A 446 -4.59 -18.47 15.40
N ASP A 447 -3.83 -17.91 16.32
CA ASP A 447 -3.93 -18.32 17.72
C ASP A 447 -4.52 -17.17 18.52
N TRP A 448 -3.81 -16.05 18.64
CA TRP A 448 -4.20 -15.04 19.62
C TRP A 448 -5.51 -14.30 19.29
N LEU A 449 -5.69 -13.84 18.04
CA LEU A 449 -6.94 -13.18 17.64
C LEU A 449 -8.12 -14.15 17.66
N PHE A 450 -7.88 -15.45 17.47
CA PHE A 450 -8.92 -16.46 17.60
C PHE A 450 -9.30 -16.74 19.06
N GLU A 451 -8.32 -16.84 19.96
CA GLU A 451 -8.54 -17.01 21.40
C GLU A 451 -9.34 -15.84 22.01
N THR A 452 -9.23 -14.65 21.41
CA THR A 452 -9.93 -13.44 21.81
C THR A 452 -11.23 -13.21 21.05
N ALA A 453 -11.67 -14.18 20.25
CA ALA A 453 -12.87 -14.11 19.41
C ALA A 453 -12.89 -12.95 18.41
N VAL A 454 -11.74 -12.35 18.08
CA VAL A 454 -11.58 -11.31 17.03
C VAL A 454 -11.65 -11.92 15.64
N VAL A 455 -11.16 -13.15 15.48
CA VAL A 455 -11.28 -13.91 14.24
C VAL A 455 -11.85 -15.30 14.48
N ALA A 456 -12.48 -15.86 13.46
CA ALA A 456 -12.84 -17.26 13.37
C ALA A 456 -11.92 -17.97 12.38
N ILE A 457 -11.57 -19.23 12.66
CA ILE A 457 -10.65 -20.02 11.84
C ILE A 457 -11.37 -21.23 11.26
N GLY A 458 -10.97 -21.61 10.06
CA GLY A 458 -11.43 -22.83 9.41
C GLY A 458 -10.42 -23.36 8.41
N THR A 459 -10.84 -24.41 7.72
CA THR A 459 -10.10 -25.02 6.62
C THR A 459 -10.99 -25.09 5.39
N TYR A 460 -10.48 -24.60 4.27
CA TYR A 460 -11.13 -24.65 2.96
C TYR A 460 -10.19 -25.34 1.97
N LYS A 461 -10.65 -26.43 1.35
CA LYS A 461 -9.84 -27.25 0.41
C LYS A 461 -8.45 -27.63 0.95
N GLY A 462 -8.38 -27.93 2.26
CA GLY A 462 -7.14 -28.31 2.95
C GLY A 462 -6.22 -27.15 3.34
N LYS A 463 -6.61 -25.89 3.07
CA LYS A 463 -5.86 -24.69 3.42
C LYS A 463 -6.49 -23.92 4.58
N THR A 464 -5.67 -23.31 5.41
CA THR A 464 -6.12 -22.45 6.52
C THR A 464 -6.79 -21.19 5.98
N CYS A 465 -7.98 -20.90 6.51
CA CYS A 465 -8.73 -19.68 6.21
C CYS A 465 -9.23 -19.06 7.51
N PHE A 466 -9.54 -17.77 7.47
CA PHE A 466 -10.10 -17.06 8.61
C PHE A 466 -11.07 -15.97 8.17
N LYS A 467 -11.90 -15.52 9.09
CA LYS A 467 -12.71 -14.29 8.93
C LYS A 467 -12.61 -13.43 10.17
N VAL A 468 -12.77 -12.12 10.01
CA VAL A 468 -12.96 -11.20 11.13
C VAL A 468 -14.40 -11.34 11.65
N THR A 469 -14.57 -11.47 12.96
CA THR A 469 -15.88 -11.58 13.62
C THR A 469 -16.50 -10.21 13.85
N ASP A 470 -17.76 -10.17 14.31
CA ASP A 470 -18.41 -8.91 14.71
C ASP A 470 -17.66 -8.18 15.83
N LEU A 471 -17.07 -8.93 16.78
CA LEU A 471 -16.21 -8.36 17.81
C LEU A 471 -14.96 -7.74 17.18
N GLY A 472 -14.31 -8.45 16.26
CA GLY A 472 -13.13 -7.92 15.56
C GLY A 472 -13.43 -6.65 14.77
N LEU A 473 -14.58 -6.59 14.09
CA LEU A 473 -15.07 -5.39 13.42
C LEU A 473 -15.26 -4.22 14.40
N SER A 474 -15.80 -4.47 15.58
CA SER A 474 -16.01 -3.43 16.59
C SER A 474 -14.71 -2.82 17.14
N ILE A 475 -13.64 -3.63 17.20
CA ILE A 475 -12.32 -3.25 17.73
C ILE A 475 -11.48 -2.55 16.65
N PHE A 476 -11.47 -3.07 15.42
CA PHE A 476 -10.55 -2.64 14.35
C PHE A 476 -11.21 -1.83 13.22
N GLY A 477 -12.54 -1.80 13.12
CA GLY A 477 -13.29 -1.09 12.08
C GLY A 477 -13.53 0.39 12.34
N ARG A 478 -12.78 1.01 13.26
CA ARG A 478 -12.90 2.42 13.63
C ARG A 478 -11.86 3.31 12.96
#